data_AF-A0AAV1D3D2-F1
#
_entry.id   AF-A0AAV1D3D2-F1
#
_cell.length_a   1.000
_cell.length_b   1.000
_cell.length_c   1.000
_cell.angle_alpha   90.00
_cell.angle_beta   90.00
_cell.angle_gamma   90.00
#
_symmetry.space_group_name_H-M   'P 1'
#
loop_
_entity.id
_entity.type
_entity.pdbx_description
1 polymer ?
#
loop_
_entity_poly.entity_id
_entity_poly.type
_entity_poly.pdbx_seq_one_letter_code
_entity_poly.pdbx_strand_id
1 'polypeptide(L)'
;MRKNNFLQDEESRLDLARTKFASVLKRHGELAERLSRDSDKMVFERLQREFEAARVSQTQEICLDGEQWNDGLLATIRERVHMEVERKTMQLPGEVSMMTNQLPFHDKVTYKVANKVICCLGGARIGILYETSFAGEPCEVFHCVLESKSFLEKMTVVEHTVPFFLPIREAENEFLSSNAMKFIDHVGELLQAFVDRREQVRLIKELYGNQIKELYNSLPYHLVEFVIDDYNCKVTVSLRYADLVSILPTAVSVLAWPKQSDSLTMTTVMSRRSTNKFVPERLSYAEDALKIMSLPEAYAEIVLNLSQALQEIFSPDSSSA
;
A
#
# COMPACT_ATOMS: atom_id res chain seq x y z
N MET A 1 52.48 0.99 6.94
CA MET A 1 51.40 1.41 7.88
C MET A 1 50.28 2.28 7.25
N ARG A 2 50.06 2.31 5.92
CA ARG A 2 49.01 3.16 5.30
C ARG A 2 47.72 2.45 4.85
N LYS A 3 47.66 1.11 4.90
CA LYS A 3 46.49 0.33 4.45
C LYS A 3 45.39 0.19 5.51
N ASN A 4 45.75 0.10 6.80
CA ASN A 4 44.75 -0.06 7.89
C ASN A 4 43.89 1.18 8.08
N ASN A 5 44.43 2.39 7.90
CA ASN A 5 43.65 3.62 8.07
C ASN A 5 42.59 3.81 6.99
N PHE A 6 42.75 3.26 5.78
CA PHE A 6 41.80 3.48 4.68
C PHE A 6 40.55 2.61 4.80
N LEU A 7 40.70 1.37 5.28
CA LEU A 7 39.58 0.47 5.56
C LEU A 7 38.76 0.97 6.76
N GLN A 8 39.44 1.45 7.81
CA GLN A 8 38.81 2.02 8.99
C GLN A 8 38.04 3.31 8.69
N ASP A 9 38.52 4.13 7.74
CA ASP A 9 37.86 5.37 7.32
C ASP A 9 36.61 5.08 6.47
N GLU A 10 36.65 4.10 5.55
CA GLU A 10 35.49 3.66 4.77
C GLU A 10 34.43 2.97 5.64
N GLU A 11 34.83 2.16 6.62
CA GLU A 11 33.92 1.56 7.61
C GLU A 11 33.25 2.63 8.47
N SER A 12 34.00 3.65 8.91
CA SER A 12 33.45 4.80 9.64
C SER A 12 32.45 5.63 8.80
N ARG A 13 32.68 5.74 7.49
CA ARG A 13 31.79 6.44 6.55
C ARG A 13 30.51 5.66 6.30
N LEU A 14 30.60 4.33 6.18
CA LEU A 14 29.45 3.45 6.07
C LEU A 14 28.62 3.47 7.36
N ASP A 15 29.26 3.46 8.53
CA ASP A 15 28.55 3.57 9.81
C ASP A 15 27.93 4.95 10.02
N LEU A 16 28.58 6.03 9.57
CA LEU A 16 27.98 7.36 9.53
C LEU A 16 26.78 7.41 8.58
N ALA A 17 26.86 6.74 7.42
CA ALA A 17 25.76 6.64 6.47
C ALA A 17 24.59 5.83 7.05
N ARG A 18 24.86 4.70 7.70
CA ARG A 18 23.86 3.87 8.42
C ARG A 18 23.18 4.66 9.54
N THR A 19 23.95 5.41 10.33
CA THR A 19 23.42 6.24 11.41
C THR A 19 22.54 7.37 10.88
N LYS A 20 22.95 8.00 9.78
CA LYS A 20 22.12 9.00 9.08
C LYS A 20 20.84 8.37 8.54
N PHE A 21 20.91 7.21 7.91
CA PHE A 21 19.73 6.49 7.42
C PHE A 21 18.79 6.11 8.58
N ALA A 22 19.30 5.56 9.67
CA ALA A 22 18.52 5.26 10.86
C ALA A 22 17.84 6.51 11.44
N SER A 23 18.53 7.66 11.44
CA SER A 23 17.94 8.93 11.86
C SER A 23 16.83 9.41 10.92
N VAL A 24 16.96 9.17 9.62
CA VAL A 24 15.91 9.50 8.62
C VAL A 24 14.72 8.57 8.79
N LEU A 25 14.93 7.27 8.99
CA LEU A 25 13.87 6.29 9.29
C LEU A 25 13.11 6.67 10.55
N LYS A 26 13.82 7.09 11.60
CA LYS A 26 13.20 7.56 12.84
C LYS A 26 12.34 8.80 12.60
N ARG A 27 12.88 9.83 11.92
CA ARG A 27 12.12 11.05 11.57
C ARG A 27 10.92 10.75 10.68
N HIS A 28 11.05 9.78 9.79
CA HIS A 28 9.98 9.33 8.93
C HIS A 28 8.86 8.66 9.73
N GLY A 29 9.20 7.80 10.70
CA GLY A 29 8.24 7.24 11.66
C GLY A 29 7.57 8.33 12.50
N GLU A 30 8.34 9.27 13.04
CA GLU A 30 7.81 10.42 13.81
C GLU A 30 6.90 11.32 12.96
N LEU A 31 7.23 11.53 11.68
CA LEU A 31 6.40 12.29 10.76
C LEU A 31 5.10 11.54 10.44
N ALA A 32 5.17 10.22 10.23
CA ALA A 32 3.99 9.39 10.03
C ALA A 32 3.04 9.45 11.23
N GLU A 33 3.57 9.33 12.46
CA GLU A 33 2.77 9.46 13.68
C GLU A 33 2.19 10.87 13.85
N ARG A 34 2.96 11.93 13.53
CA ARG A 34 2.49 13.32 13.63
C ARG A 34 1.41 13.64 12.62
N LEU A 35 1.54 13.18 11.37
CA LEU A 35 0.53 13.37 10.34
C LEU A 35 -0.71 12.54 10.63
N SER A 36 -0.57 11.42 11.33
CA SER A 36 -1.69 10.62 11.81
C SER A 36 -2.47 11.26 12.99
N ARG A 37 -2.02 12.38 13.61
CA ARG A 37 -2.61 12.89 14.87
C ARG A 37 -3.64 14.02 14.72
N ASP A 38 -4.64 13.90 15.58
CA ASP A 38 -5.78 14.75 15.95
C ASP A 38 -6.80 15.10 14.86
N SER A 39 -6.42 15.72 13.74
CA SER A 39 -7.41 16.06 12.69
C SER A 39 -7.99 14.79 12.05
N ASP A 40 -7.10 13.89 11.66
CA ASP A 40 -7.46 12.69 10.89
C ASP A 40 -8.19 11.68 11.77
N LYS A 41 -7.84 11.63 13.06
CA LYS A 41 -8.54 10.81 14.05
C LYS A 41 -9.96 11.31 14.29
N MET A 42 -10.16 12.63 14.43
CA MET A 42 -11.50 13.20 14.57
C MET A 42 -12.35 13.00 13.32
N VAL A 43 -11.76 13.16 12.13
CA VAL A 43 -12.42 12.88 10.84
C VAL A 43 -12.81 11.41 10.75
N PHE A 44 -11.88 10.49 11.06
CA PHE A 44 -12.15 9.05 11.08
C PHE A 44 -13.29 8.69 12.03
N GLU A 45 -13.23 9.12 13.30
CA GLU A 45 -14.28 8.81 14.27
C GLU A 45 -15.64 9.40 13.88
N ARG A 46 -15.66 10.60 13.29
CA ARG A 46 -16.88 11.23 12.79
C ARG A 46 -17.45 10.46 11.60
N LEU A 47 -16.63 10.16 10.59
CA LEU A 47 -17.07 9.41 9.41
C LEU A 47 -17.51 8.00 9.79
N GLN A 48 -16.76 7.30 10.64
CA GLN A 48 -17.16 5.99 11.17
C GLN A 48 -18.56 6.04 11.81
N ARG A 49 -18.83 7.04 12.66
CA ARG A 49 -20.16 7.23 13.27
C ARG A 49 -21.25 7.54 12.24
N GLU A 50 -20.93 8.35 11.24
CA GLU A 50 -21.89 8.72 10.19
C GLU A 50 -22.25 7.52 9.31
N PHE A 51 -21.26 6.73 8.89
CA PHE A 51 -21.48 5.50 8.12
C PHE A 51 -22.19 4.42 8.94
N GLU A 52 -21.86 4.28 10.23
CA GLU A 52 -22.58 3.36 11.13
C GLU A 52 -24.04 3.78 11.28
N ALA A 53 -24.31 5.08 11.46
CA ALA A 53 -25.69 5.59 11.53
C ALA A 53 -26.44 5.37 10.21
N ALA A 54 -25.77 5.56 9.07
CA ALA A 54 -26.34 5.25 7.75
C ALA A 54 -26.70 3.76 7.65
N ARG A 55 -25.80 2.86 8.06
CA ARG A 55 -26.00 1.41 8.09
C ARG A 55 -27.12 0.98 9.04
N VAL A 56 -27.19 1.54 10.25
CA VAL A 56 -28.28 1.23 11.21
C VAL A 56 -29.63 1.71 10.69
N SER A 57 -29.65 2.83 9.98
CA SER A 57 -30.89 3.39 9.42
C SER A 57 -31.28 2.80 8.06
N GLN A 58 -30.45 1.94 7.50
CA GLN A 58 -30.67 1.28 6.22
C GLN A 58 -31.92 0.40 6.27
N THR A 59 -32.71 0.44 5.20
CA THR A 59 -33.89 -0.44 5.04
C THR A 59 -33.64 -1.55 4.03
N GLN A 60 -32.70 -1.35 3.10
CA GLN A 60 -32.40 -2.29 2.03
C GLN A 60 -30.91 -2.31 1.71
N GLU A 61 -30.33 -3.50 1.55
CA GLU A 61 -29.01 -3.71 0.94
C GLU A 61 -29.18 -4.29 -0.45
N ILE A 62 -28.50 -3.72 -1.45
CA ILE A 62 -28.46 -4.26 -2.80
C ILE A 62 -27.02 -4.66 -3.11
N CYS A 63 -26.78 -5.96 -3.22
CA CYS A 63 -25.52 -6.49 -3.73
C CYS A 63 -25.54 -6.43 -5.26
N LEU A 64 -24.62 -5.66 -5.82
CA LEU A 64 -24.48 -5.46 -7.26
C LEU A 64 -23.37 -6.36 -7.81
N ASP A 65 -23.62 -6.90 -9.00
CA ASP A 65 -22.55 -7.42 -9.84
C ASP A 65 -21.79 -6.30 -10.57
N GLY A 66 -20.71 -6.65 -11.27
CA GLY A 66 -19.87 -5.69 -11.97
C GLY A 66 -20.56 -4.97 -13.14
N GLU A 67 -21.63 -5.53 -13.70
CA GLU A 67 -22.36 -4.92 -14.83
C GLU A 67 -23.45 -3.95 -14.35
N GLN A 68 -24.04 -4.24 -13.19
CA GLN A 68 -25.04 -3.39 -12.53
C GLN A 68 -24.42 -2.11 -11.95
N TRP A 69 -23.14 -2.13 -11.62
CA TRP A 69 -22.37 -0.93 -11.26
C TRP A 69 -22.01 -0.14 -12.52
N ASN A 70 -22.77 0.91 -12.80
CA ASN A 70 -22.60 1.77 -13.97
C ASN A 70 -22.94 3.24 -13.66
N ASP A 71 -22.58 4.13 -14.60
CA ASP A 71 -22.81 5.58 -14.49
C ASP A 71 -24.30 5.94 -14.26
N GLY A 72 -25.23 5.15 -14.81
CA GLY A 72 -26.67 5.36 -14.65
C GLY A 72 -27.15 5.11 -13.21
N LEU A 73 -26.63 4.06 -12.57
CA LEU A 73 -26.88 3.83 -11.15
C LEU A 73 -26.29 4.95 -10.29
N LEU A 74 -25.06 5.36 -10.55
CA LEU A 74 -24.43 6.45 -9.82
C LEU A 74 -25.20 7.77 -9.97
N ALA A 75 -25.73 8.07 -11.17
CA ALA A 75 -26.61 9.21 -11.40
C ALA A 75 -27.91 9.12 -10.59
N THR A 76 -28.49 7.93 -10.45
CA THR A 76 -29.69 7.69 -9.63
C THR A 76 -29.41 7.92 -8.14
N ILE A 77 -28.26 7.43 -7.65
CA ILE A 77 -27.82 7.67 -6.26
C ILE A 77 -27.64 9.17 -6.03
N ARG A 78 -27.01 9.86 -6.98
CA ARG A 78 -26.79 11.30 -6.94
C ARG A 78 -28.10 12.08 -6.91
N GLU A 79 -29.04 11.75 -7.78
CA GLU A 79 -30.37 12.38 -7.81
C GLU A 79 -31.07 12.22 -6.46
N ARG A 80 -31.03 11.01 -5.87
CA ARG A 80 -31.64 10.72 -4.57
C ARG A 80 -31.10 11.62 -3.46
N VAL A 81 -29.77 11.80 -3.36
CA VAL A 81 -29.19 12.65 -2.29
C VAL A 81 -29.54 14.13 -2.46
N HIS A 82 -29.77 14.61 -3.70
CA HIS A 82 -30.22 15.97 -3.98
C HIS A 82 -31.70 16.17 -3.69
N MET A 83 -32.56 15.25 -4.13
CA MET A 83 -34.00 15.27 -3.81
C MET A 83 -34.25 15.23 -2.30
N GLU A 84 -33.41 14.51 -1.53
CA GLU A 84 -33.48 14.47 -0.07
C GLU A 84 -33.26 15.86 0.56
N VAL A 85 -32.33 16.65 0.01
CA VAL A 85 -32.03 18.00 0.49
C VAL A 85 -33.15 18.97 0.12
N GLU A 86 -33.63 18.93 -1.12
CA GLU A 86 -34.75 19.77 -1.57
C GLU A 86 -36.01 19.49 -0.74
N ARG A 87 -36.30 18.24 -0.43
CA ARG A 87 -37.45 17.89 0.41
C ARG A 87 -37.30 18.41 1.84
N LYS A 88 -36.11 18.29 2.44
CA LYS A 88 -35.84 18.84 3.78
C LYS A 88 -35.91 20.37 3.83
N THR A 89 -35.60 21.05 2.72
CA THR A 89 -35.75 22.51 2.62
C THR A 89 -37.20 22.94 2.36
N MET A 90 -37.99 22.14 1.65
CA MET A 90 -39.42 22.35 1.48
C MET A 90 -40.24 22.07 2.76
N GLN A 91 -39.74 21.22 3.65
CA GLN A 91 -40.31 20.99 4.98
C GLN A 91 -39.90 22.11 5.95
N LEU A 92 -40.53 23.29 5.85
CA LEU A 92 -40.33 24.38 6.82
C LEU A 92 -40.76 24.01 8.26
N PRO A 93 -40.17 24.63 9.29
CA PRO A 93 -40.48 24.40 10.70
C PRO A 93 -41.81 25.08 11.07
N GLY A 94 -42.93 24.38 10.89
CA GLY A 94 -44.25 24.92 11.25
C GLY A 94 -45.42 23.95 11.18
N GLU A 95 -45.36 22.91 10.34
CA GLU A 95 -46.42 21.92 10.22
C GLU A 95 -45.95 20.55 10.72
N VAL A 96 -45.81 20.42 12.04
CA VAL A 96 -45.42 19.17 12.74
C VAL A 96 -46.61 18.21 12.89
N SER A 97 -47.69 18.36 12.11
CA SER A 97 -48.86 17.52 12.30
C SER A 97 -49.53 17.21 10.97
N MET A 98 -49.49 15.92 10.60
CA MET A 98 -50.40 15.20 9.69
C MET A 98 -49.85 14.64 8.37
N MET A 99 -48.53 14.69 8.09
CA MET A 99 -47.98 14.03 6.87
C MET A 99 -46.77 13.10 7.10
N THR A 100 -46.51 12.66 8.33
CA THR A 100 -45.32 11.85 8.64
C THR A 100 -45.42 10.36 8.26
N ASN A 101 -46.53 9.89 7.68
CA ASN A 101 -46.78 8.44 7.52
C ASN A 101 -47.12 7.93 6.10
N GLN A 102 -47.05 8.74 5.02
CA GLN A 102 -47.52 8.27 3.70
C GLN A 102 -46.72 8.76 2.48
N LEU A 103 -45.39 8.63 2.49
CA LEU A 103 -44.61 8.63 1.24
C LEU A 103 -43.70 7.39 1.16
N PRO A 104 -43.69 6.62 0.05
CA PRO A 104 -43.01 5.32 -0.03
C PRO A 104 -41.48 5.39 -0.14
N PHE A 105 -40.87 6.58 -0.01
CA PHE A 105 -39.45 6.81 -0.32
C PHE A 105 -38.56 6.89 0.93
N HIS A 106 -38.95 6.21 2.01
CA HIS A 106 -38.11 6.07 3.21
C HIS A 106 -37.01 5.02 3.05
N ASP A 107 -36.88 4.40 1.87
CA ASP A 107 -35.89 3.37 1.66
C ASP A 107 -34.48 3.94 1.60
N LYS A 108 -33.78 3.80 2.73
CA LYS A 108 -32.36 4.03 2.82
C LYS A 108 -31.66 2.80 2.27
N VAL A 109 -31.44 2.83 0.96
CA VAL A 109 -30.74 1.78 0.24
C VAL A 109 -29.23 2.00 0.36
N THR A 110 -28.49 0.95 0.69
CA THR A 110 -27.04 0.88 0.45
C THR A 110 -26.77 -0.10 -0.69
N TYR A 111 -25.70 0.18 -1.42
CA TYR A 111 -25.27 -0.60 -2.57
C TYR A 111 -23.90 -1.20 -2.26
N LYS A 112 -23.81 -2.53 -2.26
CA LYS A 112 -22.54 -3.24 -2.08
C LYS A 112 -22.07 -3.77 -3.41
N VAL A 113 -20.88 -3.37 -3.85
CA VAL A 113 -20.25 -3.86 -5.09
C VAL A 113 -18.80 -4.21 -4.79
N ALA A 114 -18.41 -5.46 -5.02
CA ALA A 114 -17.09 -5.97 -4.64
C ALA A 114 -16.74 -5.59 -3.18
N ASN A 115 -15.67 -4.83 -2.99
CA ASN A 115 -15.13 -4.42 -1.70
C ASN A 115 -15.56 -3.00 -1.29
N LYS A 116 -16.62 -2.44 -1.90
CA LYS A 116 -17.10 -1.10 -1.57
C LYS A 116 -18.60 -1.08 -1.29
N VAL A 117 -18.98 -0.27 -0.31
CA VAL A 117 -20.36 -0.01 0.12
C VAL A 117 -20.67 1.46 -0.10
N ILE A 118 -21.72 1.73 -0.87
CA ILE A 118 -22.13 3.08 -1.27
C ILE A 118 -23.45 3.40 -0.59
N CYS A 119 -23.51 4.54 0.09
CA CYS A 119 -24.69 4.98 0.83
C CYS A 119 -24.98 6.46 0.61
N CYS A 120 -26.26 6.82 0.77
CA CYS A 120 -26.71 8.21 0.76
C CYS A 120 -26.46 8.82 2.16
N LEU A 121 -25.64 9.86 2.23
CA LEU A 121 -25.40 10.64 3.45
C LEU A 121 -26.23 11.93 3.46
N GLY A 122 -26.34 12.58 4.61
CA GLY A 122 -27.11 13.83 4.72
C GLY A 122 -26.44 14.99 3.98
N GLY A 123 -27.22 15.85 3.31
CA GLY A 123 -26.71 17.09 2.71
C GLY A 123 -26.12 16.93 1.31
N ALA A 124 -26.78 16.18 0.41
CA ALA A 124 -26.32 15.94 -0.97
C ALA A 124 -24.95 15.22 -1.06
N ARG A 125 -24.63 14.43 -0.02
CA ARG A 125 -23.37 13.68 0.11
C ARG A 125 -23.58 12.21 -0.21
N ILE A 126 -22.62 11.64 -0.94
CA ILE A 126 -22.53 10.20 -1.23
C ILE A 126 -21.36 9.66 -0.41
N GLY A 127 -21.65 8.71 0.47
CA GLY A 127 -20.64 8.00 1.26
C GLY A 127 -20.19 6.74 0.54
N ILE A 128 -18.88 6.53 0.49
CA ILE A 128 -18.26 5.29 0.02
C ILE A 128 -17.40 4.75 1.15
N LEU A 129 -17.66 3.50 1.53
CA LEU A 129 -16.87 2.72 2.47
C LEU A 129 -16.14 1.63 1.69
N TYR A 130 -14.81 1.62 1.77
CA TYR A 130 -13.95 0.61 1.19
C TYR A 130 -13.59 -0.40 2.27
N GLU A 131 -14.05 -1.63 2.10
CA GLU A 131 -13.64 -2.78 2.90
C GLU A 131 -12.37 -3.35 2.27
N THR A 132 -11.29 -3.48 3.04
CA THR A 132 -10.09 -4.18 2.56
C THR A 132 -9.97 -5.54 3.22
N SER A 133 -9.36 -6.48 2.53
CA SER A 133 -9.10 -7.82 3.07
C SER A 133 -7.77 -8.34 2.59
N PHE A 134 -7.20 -9.28 3.35
CA PHE A 134 -5.98 -9.97 2.96
C PHE A 134 -6.15 -11.46 3.24
N ALA A 135 -5.92 -12.30 2.23
CA ALA A 135 -6.13 -13.76 2.30
C ALA A 135 -7.54 -14.16 2.81
N GLY A 136 -8.57 -13.36 2.49
CA GLY A 136 -9.96 -13.59 2.90
C GLY A 136 -10.33 -13.02 4.26
N GLU A 137 -9.36 -12.57 5.05
CA GLU A 137 -9.59 -11.95 6.36
C GLU A 137 -9.78 -10.43 6.23
N PRO A 138 -10.77 -9.84 6.91
CA PRO A 138 -11.01 -8.40 6.85
C PRO A 138 -9.85 -7.63 7.52
N CYS A 139 -9.43 -6.55 6.89
CA CYS A 139 -8.45 -5.60 7.42
C CYS A 139 -9.16 -4.30 7.85
N GLU A 140 -8.52 -3.15 7.70
CA GLU A 140 -9.16 -1.86 7.97
C GLU A 140 -10.18 -1.44 6.90
N VAL A 141 -11.07 -0.54 7.30
CA VAL A 141 -12.02 0.13 6.41
C VAL A 141 -11.60 1.57 6.17
N PHE A 142 -11.84 2.07 4.96
CA PHE A 142 -11.60 3.46 4.60
C PHE A 142 -12.88 4.12 4.13
N HIS A 143 -13.01 5.42 4.40
CA HIS A 143 -14.17 6.21 4.03
C HIS A 143 -13.78 7.28 3.02
N CYS A 144 -14.67 7.55 2.08
CA CYS A 144 -14.59 8.67 1.16
C CYS A 144 -15.99 9.27 1.01
N VAL A 145 -16.09 10.59 1.08
CA VAL A 145 -17.35 11.32 0.94
C VAL A 145 -17.25 12.24 -0.27
N LEU A 146 -18.14 11.99 -1.22
CA LEU A 146 -18.33 12.81 -2.40
C LEU A 146 -19.50 13.76 -2.16
N GLU A 147 -19.36 14.99 -2.62
CA GLU A 147 -20.44 15.98 -2.64
C GLU A 147 -20.51 16.62 -4.01
N SER A 148 -21.72 17.06 -4.37
CA SER A 148 -21.90 18.01 -5.46
C SER A 148 -22.88 19.08 -5.01
N LYS A 149 -22.59 20.36 -5.25
CA LYS A 149 -23.47 21.45 -4.79
C LYS A 149 -24.79 21.51 -5.56
N SER A 150 -24.80 20.98 -6.77
CA SER A 150 -25.95 20.82 -7.64
C SER A 150 -25.79 19.54 -8.46
N PHE A 151 -26.90 19.00 -8.97
CA PHE A 151 -26.90 17.87 -9.89
C PHE A 151 -26.06 18.13 -11.17
N LEU A 152 -25.92 19.39 -11.59
CA LEU A 152 -25.17 19.77 -12.79
C LEU A 152 -23.69 20.08 -12.52
N GLU A 153 -23.30 20.27 -11.26
CA GLU A 153 -21.91 20.56 -10.92
C GLU A 153 -21.04 19.30 -10.94
N LYS A 154 -19.72 19.45 -10.91
CA LYS A 154 -18.84 18.29 -10.72
C LYS A 154 -18.92 17.78 -9.28
N MET A 155 -18.75 16.47 -9.09
CA MET A 155 -18.52 15.93 -7.75
C MET A 155 -17.11 16.30 -7.28
N THR A 156 -16.93 16.44 -5.97
CA THR A 156 -15.64 16.69 -5.32
C THR A 156 -15.49 15.84 -4.07
N VAL A 157 -14.26 15.47 -3.71
CA VAL A 157 -13.95 14.78 -2.46
C VAL A 157 -13.93 15.80 -1.33
N VAL A 158 -14.88 15.68 -0.41
CA VAL A 158 -15.00 16.59 0.75
C VAL A 158 -14.23 16.07 1.95
N GLU A 159 -14.41 14.78 2.28
CA GLU A 159 -13.77 14.15 3.44
C GLU A 159 -13.39 12.71 3.11
N HIS A 160 -12.28 12.23 3.68
CA HIS A 160 -11.87 10.84 3.55
C HIS A 160 -10.97 10.42 4.71
N THR A 161 -10.78 9.11 4.84
CA THR A 161 -9.80 8.50 5.76
C THR A 161 -8.66 7.82 5.00
N VAL A 162 -8.58 8.02 3.68
CA VAL A 162 -7.47 7.52 2.84
C VAL A 162 -6.14 8.10 3.36
N PRO A 163 -5.11 7.27 3.60
CA PRO A 163 -3.81 7.72 4.09
C PRO A 163 -3.21 8.84 3.23
N PHE A 164 -2.65 9.87 3.85
CA PHE A 164 -2.17 11.09 3.18
C PHE A 164 -1.10 10.84 2.09
N PHE A 165 -0.39 9.72 2.16
CA PHE A 165 0.66 9.34 1.22
C PHE A 165 0.11 8.61 -0.02
N LEU A 166 -1.19 8.32 -0.06
CA LEU A 166 -1.85 7.76 -1.23
C LEU A 166 -2.43 8.90 -2.11
N PRO A 167 -2.29 8.80 -3.44
CA PRO A 167 -2.58 9.90 -4.36
C PRO A 167 -4.08 10.11 -4.67
N ILE A 168 -4.90 10.33 -3.63
CA ILE A 168 -6.35 10.54 -3.82
C ILE A 168 -6.66 11.85 -4.56
N ARG A 169 -5.83 12.88 -4.41
CA ARG A 169 -6.05 14.18 -5.08
C ARG A 169 -5.71 14.11 -6.56
N GLU A 170 -4.69 13.35 -6.92
CA GLU A 170 -4.35 13.03 -8.30
C GLU A 170 -5.49 12.22 -8.94
N ALA A 171 -5.98 11.19 -8.26
CA ALA A 171 -7.13 10.40 -8.71
C ALA A 171 -8.39 11.27 -8.88
N GLU A 172 -8.65 12.19 -7.94
CA GLU A 172 -9.77 13.15 -8.03
C GLU A 172 -9.65 14.02 -9.30
N ASN A 173 -8.46 14.56 -9.55
CA ASN A 173 -8.21 15.41 -10.72
C ASN A 173 -8.29 14.66 -12.05
N GLU A 174 -7.88 13.39 -12.08
CA GLU A 174 -7.83 12.57 -13.29
C GLU A 174 -9.22 11.99 -13.65
N PHE A 175 -9.89 11.42 -12.65
CA PHE A 175 -11.09 10.61 -12.89
C PHE A 175 -12.38 11.33 -12.53
N LEU A 176 -12.45 12.10 -11.45
CA LEU A 176 -13.75 12.56 -10.93
C LEU A 176 -14.46 13.54 -11.88
N SER A 177 -13.70 14.30 -12.69
CA SER A 177 -14.28 15.19 -13.71
C SER A 177 -14.76 14.48 -14.97
N SER A 178 -14.24 13.29 -15.27
CA SER A 178 -14.55 12.55 -16.50
C SER A 178 -15.51 11.40 -16.23
N ASN A 179 -15.26 10.61 -15.19
CA ASN A 179 -16.03 9.46 -14.80
C ASN A 179 -15.86 9.21 -13.27
N ALA A 180 -16.89 9.56 -12.51
CA ALA A 180 -16.89 9.37 -11.06
C ALA A 180 -16.87 7.90 -10.65
N MET A 181 -17.40 7.00 -11.46
CA MET A 181 -17.34 5.55 -11.22
C MET A 181 -15.89 5.06 -11.24
N LYS A 182 -15.11 5.46 -12.26
CA LYS A 182 -13.68 5.15 -12.36
C LYS A 182 -12.88 5.70 -11.19
N PHE A 183 -13.21 6.89 -10.70
CA PHE A 183 -12.59 7.43 -9.48
C PHE A 183 -12.83 6.49 -8.28
N ILE A 184 -14.08 6.08 -8.07
CA ILE A 184 -14.46 5.20 -6.95
C ILE A 184 -13.74 3.85 -7.05
N ASP A 185 -13.74 3.25 -8.24
CA ASP A 185 -13.08 1.96 -8.47
C ASP A 185 -11.56 2.07 -8.26
N HIS A 186 -10.93 3.10 -8.83
CA HIS A 186 -9.49 3.32 -8.71
C HIS A 186 -9.03 3.53 -7.27
N VAL A 187 -9.78 4.31 -6.46
CA VAL A 187 -9.46 4.48 -5.04
C VAL A 187 -9.58 3.15 -4.28
N GLY A 188 -10.57 2.33 -4.60
CA GLY A 188 -10.73 0.99 -4.03
C GLY A 188 -9.54 0.07 -4.35
N GLU A 189 -9.10 0.05 -5.60
CA GLU A 189 -7.93 -0.71 -6.05
C GLU A 189 -6.63 -0.23 -5.38
N LEU A 190 -6.45 1.09 -5.29
CA LEU A 190 -5.29 1.72 -4.64
C LEU A 190 -5.18 1.34 -3.16
N LEU A 191 -6.31 1.37 -2.43
CA LEU A 191 -6.36 0.98 -1.03
C LEU A 191 -6.12 -0.51 -0.83
N GLN A 192 -6.75 -1.35 -1.65
CA GLN A 192 -6.59 -2.79 -1.58
C GLN A 192 -5.13 -3.21 -1.84
N ALA A 193 -4.52 -2.69 -2.91
CA ALA A 193 -3.12 -2.97 -3.22
C ALA A 193 -2.14 -2.46 -2.15
N PHE A 194 -2.44 -1.32 -1.52
CA PHE A 194 -1.68 -0.84 -0.36
C PHE A 194 -1.74 -1.83 0.81
N VAL A 195 -2.94 -2.30 1.17
CA VAL A 195 -3.13 -3.27 2.24
C VAL A 195 -2.44 -4.58 1.92
N ASP A 196 -2.59 -5.08 0.69
CA ASP A 196 -1.92 -6.31 0.25
C ASP A 196 -0.40 -6.20 0.42
N ARG A 197 0.24 -5.15 -0.12
CA ARG A 197 1.68 -4.97 0.02
C ARG A 197 2.12 -4.85 1.49
N ARG A 198 1.33 -4.17 2.33
CA ARG A 198 1.62 -4.02 3.76
C ARG A 198 1.56 -5.36 4.49
N GLU A 199 0.50 -6.13 4.26
CA GLU A 199 0.29 -7.43 4.90
C GLU A 199 1.30 -8.48 4.42
N GLN A 200 1.66 -8.46 3.13
CA GLN A 200 2.76 -9.26 2.59
C GLN A 200 4.08 -8.99 3.35
N VAL A 201 4.42 -7.72 3.58
CA VAL A 201 5.63 -7.33 4.34
C VAL A 201 5.51 -7.74 5.82
N ARG A 202 4.32 -7.63 6.42
CA ARG A 202 4.06 -8.10 7.78
C ARG A 202 4.30 -9.61 7.89
N LEU A 203 3.78 -10.39 6.94
CA LEU A 203 3.91 -11.84 6.92
C LEU A 203 5.34 -12.33 6.74
N ILE A 204 6.14 -11.73 5.84
CA ILE A 204 7.55 -12.15 5.72
C ILE A 204 8.33 -11.89 7.00
N LYS A 205 7.99 -10.82 7.72
CA LYS A 205 8.62 -10.49 9.00
C LYS A 205 8.21 -11.49 10.08
N GLU A 206 6.96 -11.90 10.09
CA GLU A 206 6.43 -12.91 11.02
C GLU A 206 7.02 -14.30 10.76
N LEU A 207 7.07 -14.72 9.49
CA LEU A 207 7.50 -16.07 9.10
C LEU A 207 9.03 -16.22 9.03
N TYR A 208 9.74 -15.20 8.54
CA TYR A 208 11.17 -15.26 8.20
C TYR A 208 12.00 -14.16 8.86
N GLY A 209 11.47 -13.46 9.86
CA GLY A 209 12.16 -12.35 10.52
C GLY A 209 13.48 -12.73 11.20
N ASN A 210 13.72 -14.01 11.47
CA ASN A 210 15.00 -14.53 11.96
C ASN A 210 16.09 -14.62 10.87
N GLN A 211 15.70 -14.75 9.61
CA GLN A 211 16.60 -14.81 8.45
C GLN A 211 16.78 -13.43 7.81
N ILE A 212 15.80 -12.54 8.00
CA ILE A 212 15.83 -11.17 7.49
C ILE A 212 16.54 -10.26 8.50
N LYS A 213 17.73 -9.77 8.13
CA LYS A 213 18.56 -8.95 9.02
C LYS A 213 18.12 -7.49 9.06
N GLU A 214 17.81 -6.93 7.89
CA GLU A 214 17.38 -5.55 7.68
C GLU A 214 16.12 -5.60 6.81
N LEU A 215 15.08 -4.85 7.20
CA LEU A 215 13.85 -4.70 6.43
C LEU A 215 13.43 -3.23 6.50
N TYR A 216 13.28 -2.62 5.32
CA TYR A 216 12.80 -1.28 5.13
C TYR A 216 11.59 -1.27 4.21
N ASN A 217 10.63 -0.41 4.52
CA ASN A 217 9.54 -0.09 3.62
C ASN A 217 9.21 1.41 3.71
N SER A 218 8.83 1.96 2.57
CA SER A 218 8.19 3.29 2.48
C SER A 218 6.75 3.26 3.01
N LEU A 219 6.14 4.43 3.28
CA LEU A 219 4.75 4.52 3.77
C LEU A 219 3.72 3.84 2.87
N PRO A 220 3.67 4.07 1.54
CA PRO A 220 2.70 3.39 0.67
C PRO A 220 3.15 1.98 0.28
N TYR A 221 4.25 1.47 0.84
CA TYR A 221 4.87 0.20 0.47
C TYR A 221 5.27 0.11 -1.02
N HIS A 222 5.49 1.25 -1.67
CA HIS A 222 5.94 1.33 -3.07
C HIS A 222 7.44 1.04 -3.27
N LEU A 223 8.20 1.05 -2.18
CA LEU A 223 9.57 0.60 -2.08
C LEU A 223 9.70 -0.26 -0.83
N VAL A 224 10.16 -1.49 -1.02
CA VAL A 224 10.45 -2.48 0.03
C VAL A 224 11.85 -3.02 -0.22
N GLU A 225 12.71 -2.95 0.78
CA GLU A 225 14.08 -3.45 0.71
C GLU A 225 14.35 -4.36 1.90
N PHE A 226 14.96 -5.51 1.67
CA PHE A 226 15.36 -6.39 2.75
C PHE A 226 16.65 -7.15 2.44
N VAL A 227 17.26 -7.63 3.52
CA VAL A 227 18.54 -8.32 3.48
C VAL A 227 18.40 -9.73 4.03
N ILE A 228 18.86 -10.69 3.24
CA ILE A 228 19.05 -12.08 3.65
C ILE A 228 20.54 -12.27 3.94
N ASP A 229 20.87 -12.78 5.12
CA ASP A 229 22.26 -13.02 5.52
C ASP A 229 22.57 -14.52 5.43
N ASP A 230 23.49 -14.91 4.54
CA ASP A 230 24.00 -16.28 4.42
C ASP A 230 25.47 -16.32 4.88
N TYR A 231 26.01 -17.49 5.22
CA TYR A 231 27.34 -17.68 5.81
C TYR A 231 28.45 -16.95 5.05
N ASN A 232 28.39 -16.93 3.71
CA ASN A 232 29.43 -16.33 2.86
C ASN A 232 28.99 -15.09 2.08
N CYS A 233 27.70 -14.73 2.11
CA CYS A 233 27.14 -13.67 1.27
C CYS A 233 26.04 -12.87 1.98
N LYS A 234 25.95 -11.58 1.69
CA LYS A 234 24.79 -10.72 2.03
C LYS A 234 23.96 -10.57 0.77
N VAL A 235 22.70 -10.98 0.77
CA VAL A 235 21.80 -10.77 -0.38
C VAL A 235 20.89 -9.59 -0.09
N THR A 236 20.88 -8.60 -0.97
CA THR A 236 19.99 -7.44 -0.88
C THR A 236 18.89 -7.55 -1.92
N VAL A 237 17.65 -7.48 -1.48
CA VAL A 237 16.44 -7.50 -2.31
C VAL A 237 15.81 -6.12 -2.28
N SER A 238 15.48 -5.57 -3.45
CA SER A 238 14.78 -4.29 -3.61
C SER A 238 13.57 -4.47 -4.54
N LEU A 239 12.38 -4.15 -4.05
CA LEU A 239 11.11 -4.18 -4.76
C LEU A 239 10.59 -2.76 -4.95
N ARG A 240 10.25 -2.40 -6.18
CA ARG A 240 9.68 -1.11 -6.53
C ARG A 240 8.36 -1.26 -7.27
N TYR A 241 7.33 -0.59 -6.77
CA TYR A 241 5.98 -0.57 -7.32
C TYR A 241 5.74 0.84 -7.88
N ALA A 242 5.98 1.01 -9.17
CA ALA A 242 5.71 2.27 -9.84
C ALA A 242 4.20 2.48 -10.04
N ASP A 243 3.50 1.38 -10.28
CA ASP A 243 2.05 1.32 -10.27
C ASP A 243 1.54 0.98 -8.85
N LEU A 244 0.86 1.92 -8.22
CA LEU A 244 0.35 1.77 -6.85
C LEU A 244 -0.91 0.91 -6.76
N VAL A 245 -1.58 0.60 -7.87
CA VAL A 245 -2.69 -0.38 -7.88
C VAL A 245 -2.20 -1.81 -8.07
N SER A 246 -0.92 -2.02 -8.39
CA SER A 246 -0.34 -3.36 -8.55
C SER A 246 0.10 -3.97 -7.22
N ILE A 247 -0.27 -5.24 -7.00
CA ILE A 247 0.18 -6.04 -5.86
C ILE A 247 1.61 -6.60 -6.09
N LEU A 248 2.04 -6.71 -7.35
CA LEU A 248 3.37 -7.19 -7.74
C LEU A 248 4.30 -6.03 -8.12
N PRO A 249 5.61 -6.15 -7.84
CA PRO A 249 6.57 -5.08 -8.12
C PRO A 249 6.78 -4.88 -9.63
N THR A 250 6.84 -3.62 -10.04
CA THR A 250 7.15 -3.23 -11.43
C THR A 250 8.65 -3.38 -11.74
N ALA A 251 9.50 -3.21 -10.72
CA ALA A 251 10.93 -3.41 -10.85
C ALA A 251 11.47 -4.13 -9.62
N VAL A 252 12.38 -5.07 -9.88
CA VAL A 252 13.01 -5.92 -8.87
C VAL A 252 14.52 -5.89 -9.09
N SER A 253 15.28 -5.84 -8.00
CA SER A 253 16.72 -6.06 -8.02
C SER A 253 17.11 -6.99 -6.87
N VAL A 254 17.85 -8.05 -7.19
CA VAL A 254 18.41 -8.97 -6.19
C VAL A 254 19.91 -9.09 -6.40
N LEU A 255 20.68 -8.63 -5.41
CA LEU A 255 22.13 -8.55 -5.48
C LEU A 255 22.79 -9.34 -4.35
N ALA A 256 23.65 -10.29 -4.71
CA ALA A 256 24.49 -11.05 -3.80
C ALA A 256 25.85 -10.36 -3.63
N TRP A 257 26.15 -9.98 -2.40
CA TRP A 257 27.41 -9.36 -2.01
C TRP A 257 28.29 -10.40 -1.30
N PRO A 258 29.48 -10.72 -1.82
CA PRO A 258 30.40 -11.61 -1.12
C PRO A 258 30.85 -10.98 0.20
N LYS A 259 30.77 -11.73 1.31
CA LYS A 259 31.32 -11.29 2.59
C LYS A 259 32.84 -11.38 2.54
N GLN A 260 33.50 -10.39 3.13
CA GLN A 260 34.93 -10.42 3.32
C GLN A 260 35.25 -11.65 4.17
N SER A 261 35.99 -12.62 3.63
CA SER A 261 36.50 -13.70 4.45
C SER A 261 37.56 -13.13 5.37
N ASP A 262 37.34 -13.20 6.68
CA ASP A 262 38.41 -13.06 7.69
C ASP A 262 39.36 -14.27 7.65
N SER A 263 39.75 -14.73 6.45
CA SER A 263 40.79 -15.73 6.28
C SER A 263 42.15 -15.04 6.30
N LEU A 264 42.57 -14.68 7.52
CA LEU A 264 43.97 -14.59 7.89
C LEU A 264 44.58 -15.99 8.02
N THR A 265 44.52 -16.81 6.97
CA THR A 265 45.39 -18.00 6.86
C THR A 265 45.29 -18.59 5.45
N MET A 266 46.09 -18.04 4.52
CA MET A 266 46.81 -18.87 3.55
C MET A 266 48.02 -18.06 3.04
N THR A 267 49.19 -18.44 3.52
CA THR A 267 50.50 -18.02 3.06
C THR A 267 50.71 -18.35 1.58
N THR A 268 51.37 -17.44 0.86
CA THR A 268 52.06 -17.61 -0.46
C THR A 268 51.11 -17.85 -1.65
N VAL A 269 51.08 -17.05 -2.72
CA VAL A 269 52.18 -16.56 -3.57
C VAL A 269 51.76 -15.23 -4.23
N MET A 270 52.73 -14.34 -4.40
CA MET A 270 52.59 -13.07 -5.13
C MET A 270 51.99 -13.27 -6.53
N SER A 271 50.86 -12.63 -6.82
CA SER A 271 50.59 -12.13 -8.18
C SER A 271 49.84 -10.81 -8.15
N ARG A 272 50.29 -9.92 -9.03
CA ARG A 272 49.95 -8.51 -9.15
C ARG A 272 48.63 -8.34 -9.91
N ARG A 273 47.90 -7.26 -9.57
CA ARG A 273 46.75 -6.67 -10.28
C ARG A 273 45.39 -7.36 -10.02
N SER A 274 44.66 -6.87 -9.04
CA SER A 274 43.41 -6.16 -9.34
C SER A 274 42.99 -5.33 -8.13
N THR A 275 42.52 -4.12 -8.40
CA THR A 275 41.57 -3.45 -7.53
C THR A 275 40.26 -4.23 -7.59
N ASN A 276 40.17 -5.41 -6.96
CA ASN A 276 38.91 -6.14 -6.82
C ASN A 276 38.01 -5.36 -5.85
N LYS A 277 37.31 -4.36 -6.39
CA LYS A 277 36.04 -3.93 -5.82
C LYS A 277 35.16 -5.19 -5.85
N PHE A 278 34.64 -5.60 -4.70
CA PHE A 278 33.67 -6.68 -4.60
C PHE A 278 32.45 -6.31 -5.46
N VAL A 279 32.37 -6.88 -6.65
CA VAL A 279 31.25 -6.63 -7.56
C VAL A 279 30.09 -7.49 -7.07
N PRO A 280 28.91 -6.90 -6.80
CA PRO A 280 27.73 -7.69 -6.48
C PRO A 280 27.28 -8.47 -7.71
N GLU A 281 26.85 -9.70 -7.50
CA GLU A 281 26.30 -10.55 -8.56
C GLU A 281 24.78 -10.55 -8.51
N ARG A 282 24.15 -10.51 -9.69
CA ARG A 282 22.69 -10.41 -9.82
C ARG A 282 22.06 -11.80 -9.82
N LEU A 283 21.08 -12.02 -8.95
CA LEU A 283 20.35 -13.28 -8.88
C LEU A 283 19.09 -13.21 -9.75
N SER A 284 19.21 -13.55 -11.04
CA SER A 284 18.08 -13.47 -12.00
C SER A 284 16.90 -14.35 -11.61
N TYR A 285 17.14 -15.58 -11.13
CA TYR A 285 16.07 -16.49 -10.72
C TYR A 285 15.19 -15.89 -9.60
N ALA A 286 15.83 -15.20 -8.65
CA ALA A 286 15.16 -14.55 -7.54
C ALA A 286 14.33 -13.34 -8.00
N GLU A 287 14.86 -12.57 -8.95
CA GLU A 287 14.12 -11.47 -9.54
C GLU A 287 12.89 -11.95 -10.33
N ASP A 288 13.00 -13.06 -11.04
CA ASP A 288 11.89 -13.61 -11.80
C ASP A 288 10.79 -14.18 -10.90
N ALA A 289 11.15 -14.84 -9.79
CA ALA A 289 10.19 -15.26 -8.77
C ALA A 289 9.41 -14.06 -8.20
N LEU A 290 10.10 -12.96 -7.84
CA LEU A 290 9.48 -11.75 -7.27
C LEU A 290 8.62 -10.97 -8.27
N LYS A 291 8.78 -11.16 -9.58
CA LYS A 291 7.93 -10.53 -10.60
C LYS A 291 6.59 -11.25 -10.77
N ILE A 292 6.50 -12.53 -10.44
CA ILE A 292 5.33 -13.36 -10.72
C ILE A 292 4.65 -13.90 -9.45
N MET A 293 5.31 -13.83 -8.30
CA MET A 293 4.81 -14.30 -7.01
C MET A 293 4.77 -13.15 -5.99
N SER A 294 3.76 -13.16 -5.13
CA SER A 294 3.70 -12.31 -3.94
C SER A 294 4.70 -12.76 -2.89
N LEU A 295 5.01 -11.86 -1.95
CA LEU A 295 5.54 -12.28 -0.67
C LEU A 295 4.39 -12.85 0.18
N PRO A 296 4.59 -13.89 1.01
CA PRO A 296 5.86 -14.53 1.36
C PRO A 296 6.33 -15.63 0.38
N GLU A 297 5.52 -16.04 -0.60
CA GLU A 297 5.80 -17.19 -1.47
C GLU A 297 7.10 -17.02 -2.26
N ALA A 298 7.31 -15.83 -2.84
CA ALA A 298 8.53 -15.50 -3.56
C ALA A 298 9.78 -15.63 -2.68
N TYR A 299 9.69 -15.29 -1.38
CA TYR A 299 10.81 -15.42 -0.46
C TYR A 299 11.19 -16.89 -0.26
N ALA A 300 10.20 -17.77 -0.10
CA ALA A 300 10.43 -19.20 0.04
C ALA A 300 11.16 -19.76 -1.20
N GLU A 301 10.71 -19.40 -2.40
CA GLU A 301 11.35 -19.79 -3.66
C GLU A 301 12.81 -19.31 -3.77
N ILE A 302 13.09 -18.09 -3.30
CA ILE A 302 14.45 -17.53 -3.29
C ILE A 302 15.37 -18.37 -2.41
N VAL A 303 14.96 -18.61 -1.16
CA VAL A 303 15.79 -19.28 -0.16
C VAL A 303 16.01 -20.75 -0.51
N LEU A 304 15.03 -21.42 -1.12
CA LEU A 304 15.16 -22.81 -1.56
C LEU A 304 16.33 -23.01 -2.52
N ASN A 305 16.54 -22.08 -3.46
CA ASN A 305 17.57 -22.19 -4.49
C ASN A 305 18.85 -21.38 -4.19
N LEU A 306 18.87 -20.63 -3.07
CA LEU A 306 19.91 -19.63 -2.81
C LEU A 306 21.30 -20.24 -2.66
N SER A 307 21.44 -21.32 -1.90
CA SER A 307 22.73 -21.95 -1.63
C SER A 307 23.37 -22.48 -2.91
N GLN A 308 22.60 -23.14 -3.78
CA GLN A 308 23.06 -23.64 -5.06
C GLN A 308 23.47 -22.49 -5.99
N ALA A 309 22.63 -21.45 -6.12
CA ALA A 309 22.93 -20.30 -6.97
C ALA A 309 24.22 -19.58 -6.52
N LEU A 310 24.43 -19.41 -5.21
CA LEU A 310 25.65 -18.79 -4.69
C LEU A 310 26.89 -19.67 -4.92
N GLN A 311 26.77 -20.99 -4.85
CA GLN A 311 27.88 -21.90 -5.17
C GLN A 311 28.30 -21.80 -6.64
N GLU A 312 27.34 -21.76 -7.57
CA GLU A 312 27.61 -21.61 -9.00
C GLU A 312 28.29 -20.27 -9.34
N ILE A 313 27.94 -19.20 -8.61
CA ILE A 313 28.49 -17.86 -8.84
C ILE A 313 29.89 -17.70 -8.22
N PHE A 314 30.10 -18.19 -7.00
CA PHE A 314 31.32 -17.90 -6.22
C PHE A 314 32.31 -19.08 -6.15
N SER A 315 31.99 -20.26 -6.69
CA SER A 315 32.96 -21.35 -6.84
C SER A 315 33.57 -21.30 -8.24
N PRO A 316 34.86 -20.95 -8.40
CA PRO A 316 35.52 -21.08 -9.68
C PRO A 316 35.70 -22.57 -9.98
N ASP A 317 35.40 -22.96 -11.22
CA ASP A 317 35.66 -24.28 -11.80
C ASP A 317 36.92 -24.96 -11.24
N SER A 318 36.72 -26.06 -10.52
CA SER A 318 37.74 -27.09 -10.32
C SER A 318 37.80 -28.04 -11.52
N SER A 319 37.66 -27.50 -12.75
CA SER A 319 37.55 -28.26 -13.99
C SER A 319 38.52 -27.77 -15.07
N SER A 320 39.77 -27.53 -14.67
CA SER A 320 40.91 -27.54 -15.60
C SER A 320 42.14 -28.14 -14.92
N ALA A 321 42.18 -29.46 -14.86
CA ALA A 321 43.39 -30.25 -14.68
C ALA A 321 43.31 -31.48 -15.58
#